data_AF-A0A5K1FV23-F1
#
_entry.id   AF-A0A5K1FV23-F1
#
_cell.length_a   1.000
_cell.length_b   1.000
_cell.length_c   1.000
_cell.angle_alpha   90.00
_cell.angle_beta   90.00
_cell.angle_gamma   90.00
#
_symmetry.space_group_name_H-M   'P 1'
#
loop_
_entity.id
_entity.type
_entity.pdbx_description
1 polymer ?
#
loop_
_entity_poly.entity_id
_entity_poly.type
_entity_poly.pdbx_seq_one_letter_code
_entity_poly.pdbx_strand_id
1 'polypeptide(L)'
;QRSESSVLAKVARKKVTMNKLSMATFFLLLGAFAPLANAQLSATFYQTTCPNVTSVVSSVIQQALQSDARIGASLIRLHFHDCFVQ
;
A
#
# COMPACT_ATOMS: atom_id res chain seq x y z
N GLN A 1 -1.57 14.12 16.05
CA GLN A 1 -1.00 12.80 16.45
C GLN A 1 -1.33 12.33 17.87
N ARG A 2 -2.19 13.01 18.67
CA ARG A 2 -2.58 12.54 20.03
C ARG A 2 -4.09 12.27 20.22
N SER A 3 -4.91 12.44 19.19
CA SER A 3 -6.38 12.30 19.29
C SER A 3 -6.92 10.94 18.79
N GLU A 4 -6.28 10.32 17.79
CA GLU A 4 -6.79 9.10 17.12
C GLU A 4 -6.70 7.84 17.97
N SER A 5 -5.76 7.78 18.92
CA SER A 5 -5.60 6.62 19.83
C SER A 5 -6.74 6.47 20.85
N SER A 6 -7.54 7.53 21.08
CA SER A 6 -8.63 7.52 22.07
C SER A 6 -9.95 6.92 21.56
N VAL A 7 -10.11 6.84 20.23
CA VAL A 7 -11.32 6.29 19.59
C VAL A 7 -11.24 4.76 19.51
N LEU A 8 -10.08 4.21 19.18
CA LEU A 8 -9.88 2.76 19.07
C LEU A 8 -9.90 2.04 20.43
N ALA A 9 -9.40 2.68 21.49
CA ALA A 9 -9.37 2.07 22.82
C ALA A 9 -10.75 1.96 23.50
N LYS A 10 -11.72 2.79 23.08
CA LYS A 10 -13.10 2.75 23.63
C LYS A 10 -13.98 1.65 23.02
N VAL A 11 -13.59 1.08 21.88
CA VAL A 11 -14.34 0.02 21.22
C VAL A 11 -14.04 -1.37 21.82
N ALA A 12 -12.91 -1.54 22.52
CA ALA A 12 -12.39 -2.85 22.89
C ALA A 12 -12.88 -3.42 24.24
N ARG A 13 -13.81 -2.78 24.96
CA ARG A 13 -14.31 -3.35 26.24
C ARG A 13 -15.83 -3.29 26.34
N LYS A 14 -16.52 -4.03 25.50
CA LYS A 14 -17.86 -4.51 25.85
C LYS A 14 -17.97 -5.97 25.47
N LYS A 15 -18.14 -6.83 26.46
CA LYS A 15 -18.43 -8.25 26.24
C LYS A 15 -19.84 -8.31 25.65
N VAL A 16 -19.93 -8.47 24.33
CA VAL A 16 -21.21 -8.50 23.63
C VAL A 16 -21.73 -9.94 23.65
N THR A 17 -22.81 -10.19 24.38
CA THR A 17 -23.56 -11.45 24.26
C THR A 17 -24.42 -11.34 23.00
N MET A 18 -24.05 -11.99 21.90
CA MET A 18 -24.63 -11.77 20.57
C MET A 18 -25.67 -12.83 20.20
N ASN A 19 -26.90 -12.40 19.91
CA ASN A 19 -27.89 -13.22 19.19
C ASN A 19 -27.42 -13.42 17.73
N LYS A 20 -27.73 -14.55 17.07
CA LYS A 20 -27.25 -14.85 15.70
C LYS A 20 -27.60 -13.74 14.68
N LEU A 21 -28.77 -13.14 14.84
CA LEU A 21 -29.22 -11.99 14.03
C LEU A 21 -28.38 -10.73 14.29
N SER A 22 -27.98 -10.50 15.55
CA SER A 22 -27.10 -9.40 15.94
C SER A 22 -25.67 -9.57 15.41
N MET A 23 -25.16 -10.81 15.36
CA MET A 23 -23.87 -11.11 14.72
C MET A 23 -23.92 -10.81 13.22
N ALA A 24 -24.96 -11.26 12.52
CA ALA A 24 -25.11 -11.03 11.08
C ALA A 24 -25.16 -9.54 10.73
N THR A 25 -25.91 -8.75 11.51
CA THR A 25 -25.96 -7.29 11.33
C THR A 25 -24.61 -6.62 11.61
N PHE A 26 -23.83 -7.11 12.57
CA PHE A 26 -22.51 -6.57 12.88
C PHE A 26 -21.51 -6.81 11.74
N PHE A 27 -21.51 -8.02 11.15
CA PHE A 27 -20.66 -8.32 9.99
C PHE A 27 -21.06 -7.54 8.74
N LEU A 28 -22.37 -7.38 8.48
CA LEU A 28 -22.87 -6.53 7.38
C LEU A 28 -22.46 -5.07 7.55
N LEU A 29 -22.55 -4.54 8.76
CA LEU A 29 -22.08 -3.20 9.08
C LEU A 29 -20.56 -3.08 8.92
N LEU A 30 -19.78 -4.10 9.31
CA LEU A 30 -18.33 -4.09 9.12
C LEU A 30 -17.92 -4.08 7.64
N GLY A 31 -18.60 -4.86 6.80
CA GLY A 31 -18.32 -4.92 5.37
C GLY A 31 -18.68 -3.64 4.61
N ALA A 32 -19.74 -2.95 5.04
CA ALA A 32 -20.18 -1.68 4.42
C ALA A 32 -19.21 -0.50 4.69
N PHE A 33 -18.40 -0.58 5.75
CA PHE A 33 -17.39 0.42 6.10
C PHE A 33 -15.97 0.03 5.68
N ALA A 34 -15.80 -1.08 4.95
CA ALA A 34 -14.49 -1.45 4.42
C ALA A 34 -14.03 -0.35 3.44
N PRO A 35 -12.88 0.30 3.69
CA PRO A 35 -12.36 1.28 2.75
C PRO A 35 -12.05 0.59 1.43
N LEU A 36 -12.67 1.07 0.36
CA LEU A 36 -12.28 0.66 -0.98
C LEU A 36 -10.88 1.20 -1.23
N ALA A 37 -9.89 0.32 -1.29
CA ALA A 37 -8.50 0.70 -1.48
C ALA A 37 -8.31 1.17 -2.94
N ASN A 38 -8.35 2.48 -3.17
CA ASN A 38 -7.99 3.07 -4.45
C ASN A 38 -6.47 3.24 -4.51
N ALA A 39 -5.78 2.36 -5.25
CA ALA A 39 -4.36 2.51 -5.55
C ALA A 39 -4.17 3.56 -6.66
N GLN A 40 -4.31 4.85 -6.32
CA GLN A 40 -4.13 5.94 -7.28
C GLN A 40 -2.65 6.25 -7.46
N LEU A 41 -2.15 6.10 -8.69
CA LEU A 41 -0.79 6.50 -9.05
C LEU A 41 -0.73 8.00 -9.35
N SER A 42 0.37 8.63 -8.96
CA SER A 42 0.72 10.00 -9.35
C SER A 42 2.20 10.09 -9.66
N ALA A 43 2.54 10.79 -10.75
CA ALA A 43 3.93 11.08 -11.10
C ALA A 43 4.66 11.93 -10.04
N THR A 44 3.90 12.63 -9.18
CA THR A 44 4.43 13.52 -8.15
C THR A 44 4.44 12.90 -6.75
N PHE A 45 4.13 11.61 -6.62
CA PHE A 45 3.94 10.92 -5.33
C PHE A 45 5.09 11.15 -4.33
N TYR A 46 6.34 11.15 -4.80
CA TYR A 46 7.53 11.31 -3.94
C TYR A 46 8.06 12.75 -3.82
N GLN A 47 7.41 13.76 -4.40
CA GLN A 47 7.96 15.12 -4.45
C GLN A 47 8.28 15.70 -3.07
N THR A 48 7.50 15.37 -2.03
CA THR A 48 7.69 15.93 -0.68
C THR A 48 8.49 15.01 0.24
N THR A 49 8.36 13.69 0.08
CA THR A 49 8.98 12.69 0.96
C THR A 49 10.37 12.27 0.48
N CYS A 50 10.59 12.21 -0.84
CA CYS A 50 11.87 11.87 -1.45
C CYS A 50 12.00 12.55 -2.83
N PRO A 51 12.27 13.86 -2.89
CA PRO A 51 12.28 14.63 -4.15
C PRO A 51 13.30 14.13 -5.17
N ASN A 52 14.38 13.49 -4.69
CA ASN A 52 15.48 13.00 -5.53
C ASN A 52 15.35 11.53 -5.91
N VAL A 53 14.21 10.86 -5.64
CA VAL A 53 14.07 9.43 -5.90
C VAL A 53 14.38 9.07 -7.37
N THR A 54 13.86 9.85 -8.32
CA THR A 54 14.05 9.60 -9.74
C THR A 54 15.52 9.76 -10.16
N SER A 55 16.23 10.75 -9.62
CA SER A 55 17.64 10.97 -9.94
C SER A 55 18.54 9.91 -9.33
N VAL A 56 18.27 9.51 -8.08
CA VAL A 56 18.99 8.42 -7.40
C VAL A 56 18.81 7.09 -8.14
N VAL A 57 17.58 6.72 -8.49
CA VAL A 57 17.32 5.47 -9.22
C VAL A 57 17.99 5.50 -10.60
N SER A 58 17.92 6.64 -11.30
CA SER A 58 18.54 6.78 -12.63
C SER A 58 20.06 6.67 -12.58
N SER A 59 20.71 7.27 -11.58
CA SER A 59 22.18 7.20 -11.46
C SER A 59 22.67 5.78 -11.17
N VAL A 60 21.97 5.04 -10.30
CA VAL A 60 22.28 3.63 -10.01
C VAL A 60 22.11 2.77 -11.25
N ILE A 61 21.01 2.95 -12.00
CA ILE A 61 20.78 2.19 -13.24
C ILE A 61 21.86 2.52 -14.28
N GLN A 62 22.23 3.80 -14.44
CA GLN A 62 23.30 4.21 -15.35
C GLN A 62 24.64 3.57 -14.98
N GLN A 63 25.02 3.57 -13.70
CA GLN A 63 26.23 2.90 -13.23
C GLN A 63 26.20 1.40 -13.52
N ALA A 64 25.08 0.74 -13.27
CA ALA A 64 24.94 -0.69 -13.53
C ALA A 64 25.01 -1.02 -15.04
N LEU A 65 24.43 -0.16 -15.89
CA LEU A 65 24.51 -0.29 -17.35
C LEU A 65 25.95 -0.20 -17.88
N GLN A 66 26.82 0.59 -17.24
CA GLN A 66 28.24 0.64 -17.61
C GLN A 66 28.96 -0.69 -17.34
N SER A 67 28.50 -1.45 -16.33
CA SER A 67 29.07 -2.76 -16.01
C SER A 67 28.48 -3.91 -16.84
N ASP A 68 27.17 -3.91 -17.07
CA ASP A 68 26.49 -4.87 -17.96
C ASP A 68 25.27 -4.20 -18.62
N ALA A 69 25.36 -3.99 -19.93
CA ALA A 69 24.27 -3.40 -20.71
C ALA A 69 22.97 -4.22 -20.67
N ARG A 70 23.04 -5.52 -20.36
CA ARG A 70 21.86 -6.41 -20.29
C ARG A 70 21.00 -6.15 -19.05
N ILE A 71 21.51 -5.44 -18.04
CA ILE A 71 20.76 -5.20 -16.81
C ILE A 71 19.46 -4.43 -17.05
N GLY A 72 19.44 -3.51 -18.02
CA GLY A 72 18.22 -2.78 -18.39
C GLY A 72 17.10 -3.71 -18.85
N ALA A 73 17.42 -4.69 -19.71
CA ALA A 73 16.47 -5.69 -20.16
C ALA A 73 16.01 -6.60 -19.01
N SER A 74 16.92 -7.01 -18.13
CA SER A 74 16.61 -7.83 -16.96
C SER A 74 15.65 -7.13 -15.99
N LEU A 75 15.85 -5.83 -15.71
CA LEU A 75 14.97 -5.04 -14.84
C LEU A 75 13.56 -4.89 -15.42
N ILE A 76 13.46 -4.61 -16.72
CA ILE A 76 12.16 -4.53 -17.42
C ILE A 76 11.43 -5.87 -17.34
N ARG A 77 12.13 -6.98 -17.61
CA ARG A 77 11.56 -8.33 -17.51
C ARG A 77 11.08 -8.64 -16.09
N LEU A 78 11.84 -8.25 -15.07
CA LEU A 78 11.46 -8.42 -13.67
C LEU A 78 10.18 -7.64 -13.35
N HIS A 79 10.09 -6.37 -13.77
CA HIS A 79 8.88 -5.57 -13.58
C HIS A 79 7.66 -6.20 -14.24
N PHE A 80 7.78 -6.69 -15.48
CA PHE A 80 6.69 -7.42 -16.14
C PHE A 80 6.32 -8.70 -15.39
N HIS A 81 7.29 -9.45 -14.88
CA HIS A 81 7.04 -10.66 -14.12
C HIS A 81 6.22 -10.38 -12.84
N ASP A 82 6.54 -9.31 -12.11
CA ASP A 82 5.82 -8.92 -10.89
C ASP A 82 4.41 -8.40 -11.18
N CYS A 83 4.18 -7.77 -12.32
CA CYS A 83 2.88 -7.22 -12.67
C CYS A 83 1.94 -8.20 -13.37
N PHE A 84 2.45 -9.19 -14.12
CA PHE A 84 1.62 -10.14 -14.87
C PHE A 84 1.36 -11.46 -14.12
N VAL A 85 2.14 -11.79 -13.08
CA VAL A 85 1.84 -12.91 -12.18
C VAL A 85 0.87 -12.42 -11.11
N GLN A 86 -0.41 -12.32 -11.46
CA GLN A 86 -1.50 -11.99 -10.53
C GLN A 86 -2.72 -12.87 -10.79
#